data_AF-A0A936MKM0-F1
#
_entry.id   AF-A0A936MKM0-F1
#
_cell.length_a   1.000
_cell.length_b   1.000
_cell.length_c   1.000
_cell.angle_alpha   90.00
_cell.angle_beta   90.00
_cell.angle_gamma   90.00
#
_symmetry.space_group_name_H-M   'P 1'
#
loop_
_entity.id
_entity.type
_entity.pdbx_description
1 polymer ?
#
loop_
_entity_poly.entity_id
_entity_poly.type
_entity_poly.pdbx_seq_one_letter_code
_entity_poly.pdbx_strand_id
1 'polypeptide(L)'
;MPRSVPIPTDCLLCGTCCFSTLPEYIRVFGVDYDRMDDEAKSFTHFIGNRCFMQIHEGHCAALAIESSGRFVCRIYPMRPDVCRSLERGSGACAGELIDKRERPLLALEALLRSRK
;
A
#
# COMPACT_ATOMS: atom_id res chain seq x y z
N MET A 1 19.22 -6.68 21.41
CA MET A 1 17.82 -6.35 21.10
C MET A 1 17.79 -5.71 19.72
N PRO A 2 16.93 -6.14 18.78
CA PRO A 2 16.84 -5.44 17.49
C PRO A 2 16.45 -3.98 17.76
N ARG A 3 17.17 -3.04 17.13
CA ARG A 3 16.87 -1.61 17.24
C ARG A 3 15.41 -1.41 16.83
N SER A 4 14.61 -0.80 17.70
CA SER A 4 13.22 -0.42 17.40
C SER A 4 13.22 0.50 16.17
N VAL A 5 12.51 0.12 15.11
CA VAL A 5 12.31 1.00 13.97
C VAL A 5 11.34 2.11 14.36
N PRO A 6 11.64 3.39 14.09
CA PRO A 6 10.74 4.47 14.42
C PRO A 6 9.43 4.33 13.64
N ILE A 7 8.31 4.27 14.38
CA ILE A 7 6.97 4.21 13.81
C ILE A 7 6.53 5.64 13.45
N PRO A 8 6.19 5.93 12.19
CA PRO A 8 5.66 7.23 11.79
C PRO A 8 4.38 7.57 12.56
N THR A 9 4.16 8.85 12.86
CA THR A 9 2.96 9.32 13.57
C THR A 9 1.68 9.19 12.73
N ASP A 10 1.82 9.21 11.40
CA ASP A 10 0.75 9.04 10.43
C ASP A 10 1.20 8.10 9.30
N CYS A 11 0.30 7.22 8.86
CA CYS A 11 0.52 6.32 7.72
C CYS A 11 0.74 7.09 6.41
N LEU A 12 0.21 8.32 6.30
CA LEU A 12 0.40 9.19 5.14
C LEU A 12 1.86 9.66 4.96
N LEU A 13 2.71 9.47 5.98
CA LEU A 13 4.12 9.85 5.93
C LEU A 13 5.04 8.73 5.43
N CYS A 14 4.61 7.47 5.41
CA CYS A 14 5.47 6.37 4.98
C CYS A 14 4.88 5.53 3.84
N GLY A 15 3.57 5.29 3.80
CA GLY A 15 2.93 4.42 2.81
C GLY A 15 3.51 3.01 2.69
N THR A 16 4.38 2.57 3.61
CA THR A 16 5.33 1.47 3.37
C THR A 16 4.65 0.14 3.08
N CYS A 17 3.54 -0.14 3.75
CA CYS A 17 2.79 -1.38 3.56
C CYS A 17 2.15 -1.53 2.19
N CYS A 18 2.00 -0.43 1.44
CA CYS A 18 1.46 -0.45 0.09
C CYS A 18 2.49 -0.87 -0.96
N PHE A 19 3.77 -1.04 -0.60
CA PHE A 19 4.85 -1.40 -1.54
C PHE A 19 5.06 -2.92 -1.61
N SER A 20 5.05 -3.46 -2.81
CA SER A 20 5.36 -4.85 -3.11
C SER A 20 5.61 -5.04 -4.59
N THR A 21 6.34 -6.09 -4.96
CA THR A 21 6.49 -6.53 -6.36
C THR A 21 5.69 -7.79 -6.66
N LEU A 22 5.05 -8.39 -5.65
CA LEU A 22 4.28 -9.62 -5.81
C LEU A 22 2.88 -9.28 -6.32
N PRO A 23 2.42 -9.85 -7.44
CA PRO A 23 1.08 -9.58 -7.96
C PRO A 23 -0.03 -10.09 -7.03
N GLU A 24 0.25 -11.12 -6.22
CA GLU A 24 -0.70 -11.71 -5.27
C GLU A 24 -0.63 -11.07 -3.86
N TYR A 25 0.04 -9.91 -3.72
CA TYR A 25 0.39 -9.35 -2.40
C TYR A 25 -0.83 -8.98 -1.54
N ILE A 26 -1.85 -8.34 -2.11
CA ILE A 26 -3.05 -7.92 -1.39
C ILE A 26 -4.22 -8.69 -1.96
N ARG A 27 -4.64 -9.73 -1.25
CA ARG A 27 -5.84 -10.49 -1.60
C ARG A 27 -7.11 -9.71 -1.26
N VAL A 28 -8.05 -9.72 -2.19
CA VAL A 28 -9.40 -9.17 -2.01
C VAL A 28 -10.36 -10.35 -1.89
N PHE A 29 -10.96 -10.54 -0.72
CA PHE A 29 -11.95 -11.60 -0.54
C PHE A 29 -13.31 -11.17 -1.12
N GLY A 30 -14.22 -12.12 -1.36
CA GLY A 30 -15.56 -11.79 -1.90
C GLY A 30 -16.29 -10.75 -1.05
N VAL A 31 -16.21 -10.87 0.28
CA VAL A 31 -16.78 -9.89 1.22
C VAL A 31 -16.15 -8.49 1.12
N ASP A 32 -14.87 -8.40 0.74
CA ASP A 32 -14.23 -7.11 0.46
C ASP A 32 -14.74 -6.56 -0.87
N TYR A 33 -14.74 -7.41 -1.89
CA TYR A 33 -15.13 -7.06 -3.25
C TYR A 33 -16.57 -6.57 -3.32
N ASP A 34 -17.49 -7.19 -2.59
CA ASP A 34 -18.90 -6.79 -2.52
C ASP A 34 -19.08 -5.41 -1.86
N ARG A 35 -18.18 -5.02 -0.94
CA ARG A 35 -18.18 -3.70 -0.29
C ARG A 35 -17.54 -2.60 -1.13
N MET A 36 -16.70 -2.95 -2.10
CA MET A 36 -15.99 -2.00 -2.94
C MET A 36 -16.93 -1.30 -3.93
N ASP A 37 -16.73 0.00 -4.11
CA ASP A 37 -17.29 0.77 -5.20
C ASP A 37 -16.56 0.50 -6.54
N ASP A 38 -17.04 1.12 -7.62
CA ASP A 38 -16.49 0.92 -8.96
C ASP A 38 -15.04 1.41 -9.08
N GLU A 39 -14.69 2.50 -8.40
CA GLU A 39 -13.30 3.00 -8.37
C GLU A 39 -12.40 1.97 -7.67
N ALA A 40 -12.79 1.44 -6.51
CA ALA A 40 -11.99 0.45 -5.80
C ALA A 40 -11.86 -0.86 -6.59
N LYS A 41 -12.93 -1.32 -7.24
CA LYS A 41 -12.89 -2.50 -8.12
C LYS A 41 -11.98 -2.29 -9.31
N SER A 42 -11.87 -1.07 -9.85
CA SER A 42 -10.99 -0.77 -10.99
C SER A 42 -9.50 -1.02 -10.69
N PHE A 43 -9.11 -0.94 -9.41
CA PHE A 43 -7.75 -1.25 -8.95
C PHE A 43 -7.51 -2.72 -8.64
N THR A 44 -8.45 -3.61 -8.95
CA THR A 44 -8.32 -5.05 -8.72
C THR A 44 -8.05 -5.81 -10.02
N HIS A 45 -7.50 -7.01 -9.90
CA HIS A 45 -7.43 -7.97 -11.00
C HIS A 45 -7.73 -9.37 -10.48
N PHE A 46 -7.98 -10.30 -11.41
CA PHE A 46 -8.15 -11.71 -11.09
C PHE A 46 -6.94 -12.51 -11.59
N ILE A 47 -6.37 -13.32 -10.70
CA ILE A 47 -5.38 -14.35 -11.05
C ILE A 47 -6.06 -15.69 -10.82
N GLY A 48 -6.41 -16.37 -11.92
CA GLY A 48 -7.31 -17.52 -11.88
C GLY A 48 -8.68 -17.11 -11.32
N ASN A 49 -9.09 -17.75 -10.22
CA ASN A 49 -10.36 -17.48 -9.55
C ASN A 49 -10.24 -16.60 -8.29
N ARG A 50 -9.09 -15.96 -8.06
CA ARG A 50 -8.84 -15.13 -6.88
C ARG A 50 -8.64 -13.68 -7.29
N CYS A 51 -9.22 -12.77 -6.51
CA CYS A 51 -9.11 -11.34 -6.71
C CYS A 51 -7.97 -10.75 -5.86
N PHE A 52 -7.20 -9.83 -6.42
CA PHE A 52 -6.10 -9.14 -5.77
C PHE A 52 -6.09 -7.66 -6.15
N MET A 53 -5.49 -6.81 -5.32
CA MET A 53 -5.17 -5.44 -5.74
C MET A 53 -4.05 -5.47 -6.77
N GLN A 54 -4.19 -4.65 -7.80
CA GLN A 54 -3.15 -4.42 -8.78
C GLN A 54 -1.91 -3.79 -8.12
N ILE A 55 -0.74 -4.19 -8.62
CA ILE A 55 0.55 -3.64 -8.25
C ILE A 55 1.18 -3.03 -9.50
N HIS A 56 1.39 -1.72 -9.50
CA HIS A 56 2.04 -0.98 -10.58
C HIS A 56 3.32 -0.34 -10.03
N GLU A 57 4.41 -0.40 -10.78
CA GLU A 57 5.68 0.26 -10.42
C GLU A 57 6.14 -0.02 -8.96
N GLY A 58 5.96 -1.28 -8.50
CA GLY A 58 6.39 -1.71 -7.17
C GLY A 58 5.49 -1.29 -6.00
N HIS A 59 4.28 -0.79 -6.26
CA HIS A 59 3.31 -0.43 -5.23
C HIS A 59 1.86 -0.68 -5.66
N CYS A 60 0.95 -0.73 -4.68
CA CYS A 60 -0.48 -0.86 -4.93
C CYS A 60 -0.99 0.25 -5.85
N ALA A 61 -1.75 -0.11 -6.88
CA ALA A 61 -2.27 0.82 -7.88
C ALA A 61 -3.21 1.90 -7.28
N ALA A 62 -3.81 1.62 -6.12
CA ALA A 62 -4.65 2.59 -5.42
C ALA A 62 -3.85 3.59 -4.55
N LEU A 63 -2.53 3.46 -4.46
CA LEU A 63 -1.67 4.40 -3.75
C LEU A 63 -1.31 5.58 -4.67
N ALA A 64 -1.69 6.79 -4.26
CA ALA A 64 -1.22 8.03 -4.84
C ALA A 64 0.01 8.53 -4.06
N ILE A 65 1.09 8.80 -4.79
CA ILE A 65 2.30 9.44 -4.25
C ILE A 65 2.23 10.92 -4.65
N GLU A 66 2.10 11.80 -3.67
CA GLU A 66 2.07 13.24 -3.89
C GLU A 66 3.47 13.84 -3.89
N SER A 67 3.69 14.91 -4.66
CA SER A 67 4.94 15.68 -4.60
C SER A 67 5.18 16.37 -3.26
N SER A 68 4.13 16.49 -2.44
CA SER A 68 4.22 16.92 -1.04
C SER A 68 4.98 15.92 -0.16
N GLY A 69 5.25 14.71 -0.66
CA GLY A 69 5.82 13.59 0.10
C GLY A 69 4.77 12.74 0.83
N ARG A 70 3.48 12.97 0.57
CA ARG A 70 2.38 12.20 1.17
C ARG A 70 2.03 10.96 0.34
N PHE A 71 1.67 9.90 1.04
CA PHE A 71 1.26 8.61 0.50
C PHE A 71 -0.23 8.38 0.80
N VAL A 72 -1.09 8.60 -0.19
CA VAL A 72 -2.55 8.63 -0.01
C VAL A 72 -3.19 7.42 -0.67
N CYS A 73 -3.91 6.61 0.10
CA CYS A 73 -4.72 5.53 -0.47
C CYS A 73 -6.03 6.10 -1.01
N ARG A 74 -6.24 6.02 -2.33
CA ARG A 74 -7.45 6.53 -3.00
C ARG A 74 -8.72 5.83 -2.54
N ILE A 75 -8.59 4.56 -2.16
CA ILE A 75 -9.71 3.71 -1.73
C ILE A 75 -9.76 3.56 -0.20
N TYR A 76 -9.22 4.51 0.57
CA TYR A 76 -9.09 4.37 2.03
C TYR A 76 -10.37 3.89 2.76
N PRO A 77 -11.58 4.40 2.42
CA PRO A 77 -12.84 3.92 2.99
C PRO A 77 -13.27 2.53 2.52
N MET A 78 -12.75 2.06 1.39
CA MET A 78 -13.08 0.80 0.71
C MET A 78 -11.95 -0.24 0.76
N ARG A 79 -10.94 -0.02 1.63
CA ARG A 79 -9.81 -0.94 1.78
C ARG A 79 -10.28 -2.37 2.05
N PRO A 80 -9.64 -3.39 1.44
CA PRO A 80 -9.89 -4.78 1.82
C PRO A 80 -9.43 -5.03 3.25
N ASP A 81 -9.99 -6.06 3.89
CA ASP A 81 -9.77 -6.34 5.32
C ASP A 81 -8.29 -6.58 5.65
N VAL A 82 -7.52 -7.16 4.73
CA VAL A 82 -6.06 -7.31 4.91
C VAL A 82 -5.34 -5.97 5.08
N CYS A 83 -5.79 -4.92 4.40
CA CYS A 83 -5.24 -3.57 4.53
C CYS A 83 -5.77 -2.82 5.76
N ARG A 84 -7.00 -3.15 6.23
CA ARG A 84 -7.57 -2.56 7.44
C ARG A 84 -6.95 -3.14 8.71
N SER A 85 -6.70 -4.45 8.69
CA SER A 85 -6.12 -5.21 9.81
C SER A 85 -4.66 -4.84 10.10
N LEU A 86 -3.99 -4.15 9.17
CA LEU A 86 -2.63 -3.67 9.40
C LEU A 86 -2.63 -2.42 10.28
N GLU A 87 -2.57 -2.63 11.59
CA GLU A 87 -2.55 -1.56 12.58
C GLU A 87 -1.17 -0.88 12.67
N ARG A 88 -1.15 0.45 12.71
CA ARG A 88 0.08 1.23 12.88
C ARG A 88 0.74 0.90 14.22
N GLY A 89 2.04 0.63 14.20
CA GLY A 89 2.81 0.28 15.40
C GLY A 89 2.66 -1.17 15.84
N SER A 90 1.81 -1.97 15.18
CA SER A 90 1.79 -3.42 15.37
C SER A 90 3.10 -4.07 14.91
N GLY A 91 3.33 -5.32 15.31
CA GLY A 91 4.47 -6.12 14.83
C GLY A 91 4.50 -6.26 13.31
N ALA A 92 3.33 -6.36 12.65
CA ALA A 92 3.25 -6.39 11.20
C ALA A 92 3.66 -5.05 10.58
N CYS A 93 3.20 -3.92 11.14
CA CYS A 93 3.66 -2.59 10.72
C CYS A 93 5.17 -2.42 10.88
N ALA A 94 5.74 -2.88 12.00
CA ALA A 94 7.18 -2.84 12.21
C ALA A 94 7.95 -3.70 11.20
N GLY A 95 7.46 -4.90 10.88
CA GLY A 95 8.05 -5.77 9.86
C GLY A 95 8.07 -5.11 8.48
N GLU A 96 6.95 -4.51 8.07
CA GLU A 96 6.86 -3.74 6.82
C GLU A 96 7.88 -2.59 6.77
N LEU A 97 8.04 -1.85 7.88
CA LEU A 97 9.02 -0.78 7.97
C LEU A 97 10.47 -1.29 7.93
N ILE A 98 10.76 -2.45 8.53
CA ILE A 98 12.10 -3.07 8.45
C ILE A 98 12.42 -3.44 7.00
N ASP A 99 11.48 -4.09 6.33
CA ASP A 99 11.74 -4.71 5.03
C ASP A 99 11.67 -3.73 3.86
N LYS A 100 10.88 -2.65 3.99
CA LYS A 100 10.43 -1.87 2.82
C LYS A 100 10.55 -0.37 2.96
N ARG A 101 11.03 0.19 4.08
CA ARG A 101 11.14 1.65 4.32
C ARG A 101 11.85 2.46 3.23
N GLU A 102 12.72 1.85 2.45
CA GLU A 102 13.44 2.52 1.37
C GLU A 102 12.59 2.67 0.10
N ARG A 103 11.63 1.76 -0.15
CA ARG A 103 10.82 1.75 -1.38
C ARG A 103 9.99 3.03 -1.58
N PRO A 104 9.30 3.56 -0.56
CA PRO A 104 8.58 4.84 -0.69
C PRO A 104 9.51 6.01 -1.02
N LEU A 105 10.72 6.04 -0.47
CA LEU A 105 11.69 7.11 -0.71
C LEU A 105 12.17 7.12 -2.15
N LEU A 106 12.50 5.94 -2.69
CA LEU A 106 12.91 5.78 -4.09
C LEU A 106 11.78 6.17 -5.06
N ALA A 107 10.54 5.78 -4.75
CA ALA A 107 9.39 6.13 -5.58
C ALA A 107 9.10 7.65 -5.58
N LEU A 108 9.19 8.30 -4.41
CA LEU A 108 9.06 9.76 -4.31
C LEU A 108 10.18 10.48 -5.08
N GLU A 109 11.42 10.01 -4.98
CA GLU A 109 12.54 10.58 -5.73
C GLU A 109 12.34 10.45 -7.24
N ALA A 110 11.89 9.29 -7.72
CA ALA A 110 11.59 9.06 -9.13
C ALA A 110 10.51 10.04 -9.64
N LEU A 111 9.43 10.23 -8.86
CA LEU A 111 8.36 11.17 -9.18
C LEU A 111 8.85 12.62 -9.26
N LEU A 112 9.73 13.04 -8.34
CA LEU A 112 10.28 14.39 -8.33
C LEU A 112 11.24 14.63 -9.50
N ARG A 113 11.96 13.59 -9.95
CA ARG A 113 12.84 13.66 -11.12
C ARG A 113 12.06 13.73 -12.43
N SER A 114 10.94 13.02 -12.56
CA SER A 114 10.13 13.01 -13.79
C SER A 114 9.33 14.31 -14.02
N ARG A 115 9.25 15.18 -13.02
CA ARG A 115 8.56 16.48 -13.09
C ARG A 115 9.49 17.67 -13.36
N LYS A 116 10.81 17.45 -13.38
CA LYS A 116 11.82 18.43 -13.80
C LYS A 116 12.03 18.34 -15.30
#